data_AF-A0A383B0K2-F1
#
_entry.id   AF-A0A383B0K2-F1
#
_cell.length_a   1.000
_cell.length_b   1.000
_cell.length_c   1.000
_cell.angle_alpha   90.00
_cell.angle_beta   90.00
_cell.angle_gamma   90.00
#
_symmetry.space_group_name_H-M   'P 1'
#
loop_
_entity.id
_entity.type
_entity.pdbx_description
1 polymer ?
#
loop_
_entity_poly.entity_id
_entity_poly.type
_entity_poly.pdbx_seq_one_letter_code
_entity_poly.pdbx_strand_id
1 'polypeptide(L)'
;HQTNFMDFYGTKGSIIGPDPNMFGGPIKVSLTEGGEWKEYSTEEMKLGKTNIFNESGRSNEASTNANYRGVGLSDMIYSIENSLEHRCNEKLILHVLDMLDTTIQSAKQNKVLQLRTTCEKTKPFLETEIEKITRK
;
A
#
# COMPACT_ATOMS: atom_id res chain seq x y z
N HIS A 1 13.72 -18.37 -5.63
CA HIS A 1 12.82 -17.32 -5.12
C HIS A 1 12.99 -16.07 -5.96
N GLN A 2 11.91 -15.50 -6.49
CA GLN A 2 11.94 -14.10 -6.94
C GLN A 2 12.06 -13.23 -5.67
N THR A 3 12.87 -12.17 -5.72
CA THR A 3 12.88 -11.15 -4.66
C THR A 3 11.61 -10.33 -4.79
N ASN A 4 10.67 -10.57 -3.89
CA ASN A 4 9.38 -9.90 -3.87
C ASN A 4 9.33 -8.92 -2.71
N PHE A 5 8.68 -7.78 -2.92
CA PHE A 5 8.56 -6.76 -1.88
C PHE A 5 7.45 -7.09 -0.88
N MET A 6 6.32 -7.63 -1.36
CA MET A 6 5.17 -8.04 -0.54
C MET A 6 4.48 -9.25 -1.15
N ASP A 7 4.33 -10.32 -0.35
CA ASP A 7 3.65 -11.55 -0.73
C ASP A 7 2.42 -11.79 0.17
N PHE A 8 1.30 -12.19 -0.44
CA PHE A 8 0.06 -12.51 0.25
C PHE A 8 -0.30 -13.97 -0.03
N TYR A 9 -0.49 -14.74 1.03
CA TYR A 9 -0.85 -16.16 0.94
C TYR A 9 -2.28 -16.38 1.42
N GLY A 10 -3.07 -17.13 0.66
CA GLY A 10 -4.44 -17.48 1.01
C GLY A 10 -4.77 -18.93 0.66
N THR A 11 -5.95 -19.37 1.10
CA THR A 11 -6.42 -20.76 0.89
C THR A 11 -6.72 -21.09 -0.58
N LYS A 12 -6.72 -20.10 -1.48
CA LYS A 12 -7.03 -20.23 -2.91
C LYS A 12 -5.89 -19.79 -3.83
N GLY A 13 -4.70 -19.57 -3.27
CA GLY A 13 -3.56 -19.10 -4.04
C GLY A 13 -2.71 -18.05 -3.32
N SER A 14 -1.73 -17.55 -4.05
CA SER A 14 -0.77 -16.55 -3.61
C SER A 14 -0.76 -15.35 -4.55
N ILE A 15 -0.49 -14.18 -3.99
CA ILE A 15 -0.38 -12.91 -4.73
C ILE A 15 0.98 -12.30 -4.39
N ILE A 16 1.69 -11.83 -5.41
CA ILE A 16 2.86 -10.97 -5.25
C ILE A 16 2.42 -9.55 -5.65
N GLY A 17 2.53 -8.63 -4.70
CA GLY A 17 2.27 -7.21 -4.93
C GLY A 17 3.41 -6.53 -5.68
N PRO A 18 3.17 -5.34 -6.26
CA PRO A 18 4.23 -4.54 -6.88
C PRO A 18 5.21 -4.00 -5.83
N ASP A 19 6.30 -3.37 -6.31
CA ASP A 19 7.22 -2.61 -5.44
C ASP A 19 6.45 -1.50 -4.69
N PRO A 20 6.40 -1.53 -3.34
CA PRO A 20 5.67 -0.54 -2.55
C PRO A 20 6.28 0.86 -2.60
N ASN A 21 7.50 1.02 -3.12
CA ASN A 21 8.10 2.35 -3.29
C ASN A 21 7.36 3.17 -4.35
N MET A 22 6.68 2.51 -5.27
CA MET A 22 5.84 3.11 -6.32
C MET A 22 4.41 2.60 -6.16
N PHE A 23 3.49 3.21 -6.90
CA PHE A 23 2.06 2.91 -6.75
C PHE A 23 1.54 1.91 -7.80
N GLY A 24 2.35 1.62 -8.82
CA GLY A 24 2.00 0.81 -9.97
C GLY A 24 2.99 -0.33 -10.19
N GLY A 25 2.78 -1.05 -11.28
CA GLY A 25 3.47 -2.31 -11.59
C GLY A 25 2.52 -3.50 -11.54
N PRO A 26 2.90 -4.63 -12.18
CA PRO A 26 2.02 -5.77 -12.29
C PRO A 26 1.85 -6.49 -10.96
N ILE A 27 0.65 -7.01 -10.73
CA ILE A 27 0.34 -7.95 -9.65
C ILE A 27 0.49 -9.36 -10.21
N LYS A 28 1.19 -10.25 -9.51
CA LYS A 28 1.29 -11.66 -9.94
C LYS A 28 0.39 -12.52 -9.09
N VAL A 29 -0.36 -13.42 -9.70
CA VAL A 29 -1.27 -14.33 -9.01
C VAL A 29 -0.99 -15.77 -9.43
N SER A 30 -0.90 -16.67 -8.46
CA SER A 30 -0.88 -18.11 -8.68
C SER A 30 -1.99 -18.77 -7.85
N LEU A 31 -2.88 -19.51 -8.50
CA LEU A 31 -4.09 -20.08 -7.87
C LEU A 31 -3.90 -21.54 -7.42
N THR A 32 -2.79 -22.17 -7.79
CA THR A 32 -2.49 -23.57 -7.47
C THR A 32 -1.05 -23.71 -7.03
N GLU A 33 -0.79 -24.62 -6.09
CA GLU A 33 0.57 -24.94 -5.66
C GLU A 33 1.42 -25.42 -6.84
N GLY A 34 2.61 -24.83 -7.02
CA GLY A 34 3.48 -25.10 -8.17
C GLY A 34 2.92 -24.64 -9.53
N GLY A 35 1.79 -23.92 -9.55
CA GLY A 35 1.16 -23.42 -10.77
C GLY A 35 1.85 -22.20 -11.36
N GLU A 36 1.44 -21.85 -12.57
CA GLU A 36 1.93 -20.66 -13.27
C GLU A 36 1.52 -19.37 -12.56
N TRP A 37 2.42 -18.39 -12.61
CA TRP A 37 2.15 -17.03 -12.18
C TRP A 37 1.58 -16.23 -13.35
N LYS A 38 0.37 -15.71 -13.19
CA LYS A 38 -0.25 -14.79 -14.15
C LYS A 38 -0.06 -13.35 -13.70
N GLU A 39 0.35 -12.48 -14.62
CA GLU A 39 0.50 -11.06 -14.36
C GLU A 39 -0.78 -10.29 -14.71
N TYR A 40 -1.16 -9.37 -13.84
CA TYR A 40 -2.28 -8.47 -13.99
C TYR A 40 -1.75 -7.04 -13.94
N SER A 41 -1.91 -6.30 -15.04
CA SER A 41 -1.49 -4.91 -15.13
C SER A 41 -2.36 -4.01 -14.25
N THR A 42 -1.74 -2.99 -13.68
CA THR A 42 -2.39 -1.93 -12.89
C THR A 42 -2.52 -0.62 -13.67
N GLU A 43 -2.12 -0.57 -14.95
CA GLU A 43 -2.10 0.65 -15.77
C GLU A 43 -3.48 1.30 -15.99
N GLU A 44 -4.56 0.53 -15.86
CA GLU A 44 -5.93 1.04 -15.96
C GLU A 44 -6.53 1.44 -14.60
N MET A 45 -5.81 1.21 -13.49
CA MET A 45 -6.24 1.61 -12.15
C MET A 45 -5.85 3.07 -11.86
N LYS A 46 -6.67 3.83 -11.14
CA LYS A 46 -6.44 5.27 -10.91
C LYS A 46 -5.15 5.58 -10.16
N LEU A 47 -4.75 4.71 -9.23
CA LEU A 47 -3.47 4.83 -8.52
C LEU A 47 -2.40 3.88 -9.05
N GLY A 48 -2.70 3.10 -10.10
CA GLY A 48 -1.73 2.19 -10.72
C GLY A 48 -1.18 2.70 -12.06
N LYS A 49 -1.91 3.61 -12.71
CA LYS A 49 -1.53 4.21 -13.99
C LYS A 49 -0.26 5.04 -13.90
N THR A 50 0.64 4.88 -14.86
CA THR A 50 1.83 5.72 -14.99
C THR A 50 1.48 7.21 -15.13
N ASN A 51 2.09 8.06 -14.31
CA ASN A 51 1.89 9.51 -14.32
C ASN A 51 3.19 10.33 -14.37
N ILE A 52 4.36 9.68 -14.33
CA ILE A 52 5.67 10.28 -14.59
C ILE A 52 6.09 9.89 -16.00
N PHE A 53 6.26 10.88 -16.89
CA PHE A 53 6.65 10.65 -18.28
C PHE A 53 8.02 11.23 -18.64
N ASN A 54 8.59 12.05 -17.76
CA ASN A 54 9.92 12.63 -17.93
C ASN A 54 10.89 11.95 -16.96
N GLU A 55 12.18 11.84 -17.34
CA GLU A 55 13.22 11.43 -16.40
C GLU A 55 13.21 12.39 -15.20
N SER A 56 12.82 11.87 -14.05
CA SER A 56 13.10 12.57 -12.80
C SER A 56 14.62 12.45 -12.58
N GLY A 57 15.27 13.51 -12.09
CA GLY A 57 16.67 13.40 -11.66
C GLY A 57 16.87 12.51 -10.42
N ARG A 58 15.88 11.70 -10.04
CA ARG A 58 15.88 10.82 -8.86
C ARG A 58 16.09 9.39 -9.33
N SER A 59 17.07 8.71 -8.73
CA SER A 59 17.51 7.36 -9.10
C SER A 59 16.43 6.27 -9.07
N ASN A 60 15.31 6.51 -8.40
CA ASN A 60 14.26 5.51 -8.15
C ASN A 60 12.95 5.80 -8.92
N GLU A 61 12.94 6.81 -9.78
CA GLU A 61 11.73 7.28 -10.47
C GLU A 61 11.99 7.21 -11.98
N ALA A 62 11.88 6.00 -12.53
CA ALA A 62 11.88 5.78 -13.97
C ALA A 62 10.62 6.42 -14.59
N SER A 63 10.70 6.87 -15.85
CA SER A 63 9.62 7.49 -16.63
C SER A 63 8.46 6.54 -17.01
N THR A 64 8.36 5.40 -16.31
CA THR A 64 7.35 4.35 -16.47
C THR A 64 6.70 4.01 -15.13
N ASN A 65 6.80 4.90 -14.14
CA ASN A 65 6.33 4.65 -12.79
C ASN A 65 5.06 5.46 -12.49
N ALA A 66 4.11 4.81 -11.82
CA ALA A 66 3.03 5.46 -11.10
C ALA A 66 3.55 6.05 -9.78
N ASN A 67 3.39 7.36 -9.61
CA ASN A 67 3.82 8.08 -8.41
C ASN A 67 2.70 9.03 -7.94
N TYR A 68 1.87 8.53 -7.04
CA TYR A 68 0.78 9.30 -6.43
C TYR A 68 1.14 9.79 -5.03
N ARG A 69 2.42 10.13 -4.80
CA ARG A 69 2.84 10.79 -3.56
C ARG A 69 2.02 12.07 -3.38
N GLY A 70 1.33 12.17 -2.25
CA GLY A 70 0.35 13.23 -1.99
C GLY A 70 -1.10 12.76 -1.96
N VAL A 71 -1.42 11.55 -2.46
CA VAL A 71 -2.78 10.99 -2.39
C VAL A 71 -3.30 10.91 -0.95
N GLY A 72 -2.45 10.55 0.02
CA GLY A 72 -2.82 10.53 1.43
C GLY A 72 -3.14 11.92 2.00
N LEU A 73 -2.45 12.96 1.53
CA LEU A 73 -2.77 14.34 1.91
C LEU A 73 -4.09 14.79 1.27
N SER A 74 -4.34 14.42 0.02
CA SER A 74 -5.60 14.72 -0.67
C SER A 74 -6.79 14.03 0.01
N ASP A 75 -6.64 12.76 0.40
CA ASP A 75 -7.62 12.02 1.21
C ASP A 75 -7.92 12.76 2.52
N MET A 76 -6.89 13.23 3.21
CA MET A 76 -7.03 13.98 4.46
C MET A 76 -7.80 15.30 4.27
N ILE A 77 -7.43 16.10 3.27
CA ILE A 77 -8.11 17.36 2.96
C ILE A 77 -9.57 17.12 2.62
N TYR A 78 -9.84 16.21 1.68
CA TYR A 78 -11.21 15.86 1.27
C TYR A 78 -12.05 15.39 2.47
N SER A 79 -11.47 14.56 3.33
CA SER A 79 -12.15 14.04 4.50
C SER A 79 -12.49 15.13 5.51
N ILE A 80 -11.57 16.07 5.76
CA ILE A 80 -11.82 17.23 6.64
C ILE A 80 -12.95 18.10 6.08
N GLU A 81 -12.91 18.44 4.79
CA GLU A 81 -13.93 19.26 4.13
C GLU A 81 -15.33 18.61 4.17
N ASN A 82 -15.39 17.28 4.15
CA ASN A 82 -16.64 16.52 4.12
C ASN A 82 -17.02 15.91 5.49
N SER A 83 -16.31 16.25 6.57
CA SER A 83 -16.53 15.68 7.90
C SER A 83 -16.52 14.15 7.93
N LEU A 84 -15.61 13.54 7.16
CA LEU A 84 -15.36 12.10 7.12
C LEU A 84 -14.07 11.77 7.89
N GLU A 85 -13.95 10.53 8.34
CA GLU A 85 -12.69 10.02 8.87
C GLU A 85 -11.73 9.72 7.72
N HIS A 86 -10.56 10.35 7.74
CA HIS A 86 -9.50 10.10 6.76
C HIS A 86 -8.84 8.75 7.01
N ARG A 87 -8.32 8.12 5.95
CA ARG A 87 -7.82 6.74 6.02
C ARG A 87 -6.54 6.62 6.84
N CYS A 88 -5.66 7.62 6.75
CA CYS A 88 -4.42 7.70 7.51
C CYS A 88 -4.61 8.48 8.83
N ASN A 89 -5.55 8.03 9.67
CA ASN A 89 -5.89 8.69 10.94
C ASN A 89 -4.90 8.43 12.07
N GLU A 90 -5.10 9.15 13.18
CA GLU A 90 -4.26 9.08 14.38
C GLU A 90 -4.26 7.69 15.02
N LYS A 91 -5.39 6.97 15.00
CA LYS A 91 -5.49 5.62 15.57
C LYS A 91 -4.62 4.63 14.80
N LEU A 92 -4.66 4.67 13.46
CA LEU A 92 -3.84 3.83 12.61
C LEU A 92 -2.36 4.14 12.77
N ILE A 93 -1.98 5.42 12.72
CA ILE A 93 -0.58 5.84 12.85
C ILE A 93 -0.02 5.47 14.23
N LEU A 94 -0.78 5.70 15.30
CA LEU A 94 -0.38 5.30 16.64
C LEU A 94 -0.19 3.78 16.74
N HIS A 95 -1.07 3.00 16.12
CA HIS A 95 -0.94 1.55 16.10
C HIS A 95 0.31 1.06 15.35
N VAL A 96 0.63 1.68 14.22
CA VAL A 96 1.87 1.39 13.48
C VAL A 96 3.10 1.74 14.32
N LEU A 97 3.12 2.90 14.99
CA LEU A 97 4.22 3.29 15.88
C LEU A 97 4.39 2.31 17.04
N ASP A 98 3.29 1.84 17.62
CA ASP A 98 3.30 0.83 18.66
C ASP A 98 3.86 -0.52 18.16
N MET A 99 3.49 -0.96 16.96
CA MET A 99 4.06 -2.16 16.33
C MET A 99 5.57 -2.03 16.15
N LEU A 100 6.06 -0.89 15.65
CA LEU A 100 7.48 -0.64 15.44
C LEU A 100 8.27 -0.66 16.76
N ASP A 101 7.81 0.10 17.76
CA ASP A 101 8.46 0.13 19.07
C ASP A 101 8.39 -1.22 19.77
N THR A 102 7.22 -1.87 19.81
CA THR A 102 7.05 -3.19 20.44
C THR A 102 7.93 -4.25 19.78
N THR A 103 8.13 -4.20 18.46
CA THR A 103 9.06 -5.09 17.75
C THR A 103 10.50 -4.89 18.22
N ILE A 104 10.94 -3.63 18.34
CA ILE A 104 12.28 -3.29 18.86
C ILE A 104 12.44 -3.78 20.31
N GLN A 105 11.43 -3.58 21.16
CA GLN A 105 11.46 -4.01 22.56
C GLN A 105 11.48 -5.53 22.69
N SER A 106 10.67 -6.23 21.89
CA SER A 106 10.61 -7.70 21.83
C SER A 106 11.98 -8.29 21.52
N ALA A 107 12.67 -7.72 20.51
CA ALA A 107 14.03 -8.12 20.13
C ALA A 107 15.05 -7.87 21.25
N LYS A 108 15.00 -6.71 21.93
CA LYS A 108 15.90 -6.37 23.04
C LYS A 108 15.70 -7.28 24.25
N GLN A 109 14.46 -7.68 24.53
CA GLN A 109 14.12 -8.49 25.71
C GLN A 109 14.13 -9.98 25.43
N ASN A 110 14.22 -10.38 24.15
CA ASN A 110 14.08 -11.75 23.69
C ASN A 110 12.78 -12.42 24.20
N LYS A 111 11.66 -11.67 24.13
CA LYS A 111 10.35 -12.09 24.65
C LYS A 111 9.25 -11.63 23.72
N VAL A 112 8.23 -12.47 23.54
CA VAL A 112 6.99 -12.08 22.86
C VAL A 112 6.27 -11.02 23.69
N LEU A 113 6.04 -9.86 23.10
CA LEU A 113 5.29 -8.76 23.70
C LEU A 113 3.95 -8.57 22.99
N GLN A 114 2.93 -8.17 23.74
CA GLN A 114 1.64 -7.79 23.18
C GLN A 114 1.69 -6.32 22.75
N LEU A 115 0.95 -6.00 21.69
CA LEU A 115 0.74 -4.60 21.28
C LEU A 115 -0.07 -3.88 22.36
N ARG A 116 0.24 -2.60 22.57
CA ARG A 116 -0.40 -1.73 23.57
C ARG A 116 -1.65 -1.04 23.03
N THR A 117 -1.81 -1.04 21.72
CA THR A 117 -2.84 -0.30 20.99
C THR A 117 -3.55 -1.21 20.00
N THR A 118 -4.67 -0.73 19.47
CA THR A 118 -5.43 -1.37 18.39
C THR A 118 -5.92 -0.30 17.42
N CYS A 119 -6.29 -0.70 16.21
CA CYS A 119 -6.94 0.17 15.25
C CYS A 119 -8.11 -0.55 14.56
N GLU A 120 -9.03 0.22 14.00
CA GLU A 120 -10.11 -0.34 13.20
C GLU A 120 -9.56 -0.91 11.88
N LYS A 121 -10.17 -1.98 11.40
CA LYS A 121 -9.84 -2.54 10.10
C LYS A 121 -10.20 -1.53 9.01
N THR A 122 -9.23 -1.16 8.17
CA THR A 122 -9.44 -0.22 7.06
C THR A 122 -10.49 -0.75 6.09
N LYS A 123 -11.41 0.12 5.66
CA LYS A 123 -12.37 -0.17 4.59
C LYS A 123 -11.64 -0.30 3.24
N PRO A 124 -12.15 -1.10 2.29
CA PRO A 124 -11.62 -1.12 0.92
C PRO A 124 -11.55 0.30 0.35
N PHE A 125 -10.52 0.60 -0.44
CA PHE A 125 -10.39 1.90 -1.11
C PHE A 125 -10.90 1.78 -2.54
N LEU A 126 -12.13 2.26 -2.77
CA LEU A 126 -12.82 2.08 -4.04
C LEU A 126 -12.37 3.11 -5.07
N GLU A 127 -12.39 2.73 -6.35
CA GLU A 127 -12.10 3.63 -7.46
C GLU A 127 -12.96 4.91 -7.45
N THR A 128 -14.22 4.82 -7.01
CA THR A 128 -15.13 5.97 -6.86
C THR A 128 -14.73 6.93 -5.74
N GLU A 129 -14.07 6.44 -4.69
CA GLU A 129 -13.50 7.28 -3.63
C GLU A 129 -12.21 7.95 -4.12
N ILE A 130 -11.37 7.19 -4.83
CA ILE A 130 -10.14 7.72 -5.42
C ILE A 130 -10.43 8.88 -6.39
N GLU A 131 -11.50 8.81 -7.18
CA GLU A 131 -11.91 9.92 -8.08
C GLU A 131 -12.08 11.26 -7.36
N LYS A 132 -12.62 11.22 -6.14
CA LYS A 132 -12.92 12.43 -5.38
C LYS A 132 -11.66 13.17 -4.92
N ILE A 133 -10.55 12.45 -4.80
CA ILE A 133 -9.29 12.98 -4.25
C ILE A 133 -8.19 13.11 -5.31
N THR A 134 -8.43 12.62 -6.53
CA THR A 134 -7.48 12.69 -7.66
C THR A 134 -7.92 13.65 -8.77
N ARG A 135 -9.18 14.09 -8.76
CA ARG A 135 -9.66 15.10 -9.72
C ARG A 135 -9.17 16.50 -9.35
N LYS A 136 -8.37 17.09 -10.24
CA LYS A 136 -8.39 18.53 -10.52
C LYS A 136 -8.89 18.71 -11.94
#